data_AF-A0A4Q1FU60-F1
#
_entry.id   AF-A0A4Q1FU60-F1
#
_cell.length_a   1.000
_cell.length_b   1.000
_cell.length_c   1.000
_cell.angle_alpha   90.00
_cell.angle_beta   90.00
_cell.angle_gamma   90.00
#
_symmetry.space_group_name_H-M   'P 1'
#
loop_
_entity.id
_entity.type
_entity.pdbx_description
1 polymer ?
#
loop_
_entity_poly.entity_id
_entity_poly.type
_entity_poly.pdbx_seq_one_letter_code
_entity_poly.pdbx_strand_id
1 'polypeptide(L)'
;MNANETVLSDYLNVFWQFSWPQWSVFSLISNIFLYLFSIGLYLFIDKTCRKSPLQEKDHPVSASDFYLSLFTVVCNSFVMLIGAFLWKNGWIELGNTQSVIKIGLEVIVLLLLMDLFMYFFHYAAHLPFVYKMIHGKHHEHVSTNYLSLFVLHPFETIGFGLMMLVLLLCYDFSVISISIYLFINLIWGTIGHLNREFFPAWSDKFFVGTTRFHNQHHLDETKNFGFYTSIWDRLFGTYK
;
A
#
# COMPACT_ATOMS: atom_id res chain seq x y z
N MET A 1 -24.86 25.00 -1.84
CA MET A 1 -23.57 24.51 -2.36
C MET A 1 -22.47 25.21 -1.60
N ASN A 2 -21.70 24.44 -0.83
CA ASN A 2 -20.62 24.98 0.01
C ASN A 2 -19.42 25.34 -0.89
N ALA A 3 -18.70 26.42 -0.64
CA ALA A 3 -17.57 26.86 -1.51
C ALA A 3 -16.52 25.76 -1.76
N ASN A 4 -16.33 24.85 -0.79
CA ASN A 4 -15.41 23.72 -0.91
C ASN A 4 -15.95 22.58 -1.80
N GLU A 5 -17.28 22.40 -1.90
CA GLU A 5 -17.89 21.41 -2.80
C GLU A 5 -17.68 21.82 -4.26
N THR A 6 -17.82 23.11 -4.55
CA THR A 6 -17.56 23.68 -5.87
C THR A 6 -16.10 23.48 -6.27
N VAL A 7 -15.16 23.78 -5.37
CA VAL A 7 -13.71 23.63 -5.63
C VAL A 7 -13.31 22.17 -5.88
N LEU A 8 -13.78 21.21 -5.07
CA LEU A 8 -13.47 19.79 -5.32
C LEU A 8 -14.07 19.33 -6.66
N SER A 9 -15.31 19.74 -6.95
CA SER A 9 -15.95 19.46 -8.23
C SER A 9 -15.15 20.03 -9.40
N ASP A 10 -14.58 21.22 -9.27
CA ASP A 10 -13.76 21.85 -10.31
C ASP A 10 -12.47 21.06 -10.58
N TYR A 11 -11.79 20.55 -9.54
CA TYR A 11 -10.63 19.68 -9.73
C TYR A 11 -10.98 18.36 -10.41
N LEU A 12 -12.09 17.72 -10.01
CA LEU A 12 -12.54 16.48 -10.64
C LEU A 12 -12.92 16.71 -12.10
N ASN A 13 -13.52 17.85 -12.43
CA ASN A 13 -13.79 18.22 -13.82
C ASN A 13 -12.51 18.30 -14.65
N VAL A 14 -11.41 18.84 -14.12
CA VAL A 14 -10.11 18.85 -14.84
C VAL A 14 -9.67 17.42 -15.18
N PHE A 15 -9.69 16.51 -14.20
CA PHE A 15 -9.30 15.11 -14.42
C PHE A 15 -10.27 14.37 -15.35
N TRP A 16 -11.56 14.70 -15.31
CA TRP A 16 -12.55 14.14 -16.22
C TRP A 16 -12.25 14.50 -17.68
N GLN A 17 -11.76 15.72 -17.94
CA GLN A 17 -11.39 16.20 -19.27
C GLN A 17 -10.04 15.70 -19.79
N PHE A 18 -9.23 15.04 -18.96
CA PHE A 18 -7.94 14.49 -19.42
C PHE A 18 -8.13 13.46 -20.54
N SER A 19 -7.36 13.62 -21.62
CA SER A 19 -7.16 12.59 -22.64
C SER A 19 -6.39 11.38 -22.09
N TRP A 20 -6.44 10.24 -22.78
CA TRP A 20 -5.68 9.05 -22.37
C TRP A 20 -4.16 9.28 -22.26
N PRO A 21 -3.50 10.00 -23.19
CA PRO A 21 -2.09 10.36 -23.00
C PRO A 21 -1.83 11.18 -21.73
N GLN A 22 -2.71 12.14 -21.41
CA GLN A 22 -2.60 12.93 -20.17
C GLN A 22 -2.77 12.07 -18.93
N TRP A 23 -3.72 11.13 -18.94
CA TRP A 23 -3.88 10.14 -17.88
C TRP A 23 -2.66 9.24 -17.72
N SER A 24 -2.07 8.78 -18.82
CA SER A 24 -0.84 7.97 -18.78
C SER A 24 0.32 8.74 -18.15
N VAL A 25 0.55 9.98 -18.58
CA VAL A 25 1.59 10.84 -18.02
C VAL A 25 1.33 11.13 -16.55
N PHE A 26 0.10 11.49 -16.18
CA PHE A 26 -0.29 11.76 -14.80
C PHE A 26 -0.08 10.53 -13.91
N SER A 27 -0.56 9.36 -14.34
CA SER A 27 -0.42 8.11 -13.59
C SER A 27 1.05 7.72 -13.36
N LEU A 28 1.93 7.96 -14.34
CA LEU A 28 3.35 7.68 -14.21
C LEU A 28 4.03 8.66 -13.27
N ILE A 29 3.80 9.97 -13.44
CA ILE A 29 4.38 11.00 -12.58
C ILE A 29 3.94 10.83 -11.13
N SER A 30 2.65 10.58 -10.87
CA SER A 30 2.14 10.35 -9.53
C SER A 30 2.80 9.14 -8.87
N ASN A 31 2.92 8.02 -9.58
CA ASN A 31 3.54 6.81 -9.01
C ASN A 31 5.06 6.93 -8.83
N ILE A 32 5.76 7.66 -9.72
CA ILE A 32 7.17 8.00 -9.51
C ILE A 32 7.33 8.88 -8.26
N PHE A 33 6.45 9.87 -8.08
CA PHE A 33 6.46 10.72 -6.89
C PHE A 33 6.26 9.91 -5.61
N LEU A 34 5.26 9.02 -5.57
CA LEU A 34 5.00 8.14 -4.42
C LEU A 34 6.16 7.19 -4.13
N TYR A 35 6.78 6.63 -5.17
CA TYR A 35 7.97 5.79 -5.06
C TYR A 35 9.15 6.55 -4.45
N LEU A 36 9.47 7.74 -4.97
CA LEU A 36 10.53 8.59 -4.43
C LEU A 36 10.22 9.08 -3.00
N PHE A 37 8.95 9.36 -2.70
CA PHE A 37 8.51 9.71 -1.36
C PHE A 37 8.75 8.57 -0.36
N SER A 38 8.41 7.34 -0.72
CA SER A 38 8.65 6.15 0.12
C SER A 38 10.14 5.92 0.39
N ILE A 39 10.98 6.02 -0.65
CA ILE A 39 12.45 5.97 -0.49
C ILE A 39 12.92 7.08 0.44
N GLY A 40 12.47 8.31 0.23
CA GLY A 40 12.83 9.46 1.06
C GLY A 40 12.42 9.28 2.51
N LEU A 41 11.19 8.79 2.75
CA LEU A 41 10.66 8.50 4.08
C LEU A 41 11.46 7.39 4.77
N TYR A 42 11.76 6.30 4.08
CA TYR A 42 12.62 5.23 4.60
C TYR A 42 13.96 5.80 5.05
N LEU A 43 14.66 6.51 4.16
CA LEU A 43 16.00 7.03 4.44
C LEU A 43 15.99 8.07 5.56
N PHE A 44 14.93 8.87 5.64
CA PHE A 44 14.73 9.81 6.74
C PHE A 44 14.59 9.09 8.07
N ILE A 45 13.73 8.06 8.16
CA ILE A 45 13.52 7.31 9.40
C ILE A 45 14.79 6.53 9.77
N ASP A 46 15.43 5.86 8.82
CA ASP A 46 16.66 5.09 9.09
C ASP A 46 17.79 5.98 9.65
N LYS A 47 17.91 7.22 9.17
CA LYS A 47 18.91 8.19 9.68
C LYS A 47 18.53 8.84 11.01
N THR A 48 17.24 8.97 11.32
CA THR A 48 16.76 9.71 12.50
C THR A 48 16.39 8.80 13.68
N CYS A 49 16.02 7.55 13.42
CA CYS A 49 15.62 6.58 14.43
C CYS A 49 16.87 6.01 15.14
N ARG A 50 16.97 6.26 16.45
CA ARG A 50 18.14 5.87 17.26
C ARG A 50 18.11 4.42 17.76
N LYS A 51 17.07 3.66 17.44
CA LYS A 51 16.96 2.25 17.86
C LYS A 51 17.87 1.37 17.02
N SER A 52 18.32 0.27 17.61
CA SER A 52 19.13 -0.73 16.93
C SER A 52 18.37 -1.34 15.74
N PRO A 53 19.08 -1.75 14.68
CA PRO A 53 18.50 -2.56 13.61
C PRO A 53 17.86 -3.85 14.15
N LEU A 54 16.83 -4.32 13.46
CA LEU A 54 16.15 -5.58 13.74
C LEU A 54 16.95 -6.78 13.23
N GLN A 55 17.67 -6.61 12.13
CA GLN A 55 18.54 -7.63 11.53
C GLN A 55 20.02 -7.24 11.64
N GLU A 56 20.89 -8.24 11.84
CA GLU A 56 22.35 -8.01 11.99
C GLU A 56 23.04 -7.61 10.67
N LYS A 57 22.50 -8.07 9.53
CA LYS A 57 23.07 -7.86 8.20
C LYS A 57 22.06 -7.19 7.30
N ASP A 58 22.47 -6.11 6.66
CA ASP A 58 21.65 -5.44 5.65
C ASP A 58 21.56 -6.28 4.37
N HIS A 59 20.38 -6.28 3.73
CA HIS A 59 20.20 -6.86 2.40
C HIS A 59 20.69 -5.86 1.34
N PRO A 60 21.68 -6.22 0.51
CA PRO A 60 22.19 -5.33 -0.54
C PRO A 60 21.14 -5.12 -1.63
N VAL A 61 21.03 -3.91 -2.15
CA VAL A 61 20.18 -3.65 -3.32
C VAL A 61 20.85 -4.23 -4.57
N SER A 62 20.21 -5.21 -5.19
CA SER A 62 20.67 -5.80 -6.44
C SER A 62 20.07 -5.08 -7.66
N ALA A 63 20.62 -5.36 -8.85
CA ALA A 63 20.08 -4.84 -10.10
C ALA A 63 18.65 -5.35 -10.36
N SER A 64 18.36 -6.61 -10.02
CA SER A 64 17.01 -7.16 -10.17
C SER A 64 16.00 -6.41 -9.30
N ASP A 65 16.39 -6.01 -8.10
CA ASP A 65 15.50 -5.31 -7.16
C ASP A 65 15.15 -3.93 -7.69
N PHE A 66 16.15 -3.24 -8.28
CA PHE A 66 15.93 -1.95 -8.92
C PHE A 66 15.01 -2.06 -10.15
N TYR A 67 15.20 -3.06 -11.02
CA TYR A 67 14.31 -3.24 -12.17
C TYR A 67 12.89 -3.64 -11.74
N LEU A 68 12.76 -4.51 -10.74
CA LEU A 68 11.45 -4.93 -10.25
C LEU A 68 10.72 -3.78 -9.56
N SER A 69 11.42 -2.93 -8.80
CA SER A 69 10.83 -1.75 -8.19
C SER A 69 10.32 -0.74 -9.21
N LEU A 70 11.06 -0.52 -10.31
CA LEU A 70 10.60 0.30 -11.43
C LEU A 70 9.40 -0.34 -12.15
N PHE A 71 9.39 -1.67 -12.28
CA PHE A 71 8.27 -2.36 -12.90
C PHE A 71 7.00 -2.29 -12.04
N THR A 72 7.13 -2.32 -10.71
CA THR A 72 6.05 -2.06 -9.76
C THR A 72 5.45 -0.66 -9.96
N VAL A 73 6.28 0.36 -10.19
CA VAL A 73 5.80 1.71 -10.53
C VAL A 73 4.94 1.70 -11.80
N VAL A 74 5.40 1.01 -12.85
CA VAL A 74 4.64 0.85 -14.10
C VAL A 74 3.32 0.11 -13.89
N CYS A 75 3.33 -0.97 -13.10
CA CYS A 75 2.12 -1.73 -12.78
C CYS A 75 1.11 -0.89 -11.99
N ASN A 76 1.55 -0.12 -11.00
CA ASN A 76 0.68 0.79 -10.25
C ASN A 76 0.10 1.90 -11.14
N SER A 77 0.89 2.45 -12.07
CA SER A 77 0.38 3.38 -13.08
C SER A 77 -0.69 2.72 -13.96
N PHE A 78 -0.50 1.46 -14.36
CA PHE A 78 -1.49 0.71 -15.12
C PHE A 78 -2.79 0.47 -14.34
N VAL A 79 -2.72 0.08 -13.06
CA VAL A 79 -3.89 -0.03 -12.19
C VAL A 79 -4.65 1.29 -12.10
N MET A 80 -3.93 2.40 -11.93
CA MET A 80 -4.55 3.73 -11.89
C MET A 80 -5.27 4.08 -13.19
N LEU A 81 -4.73 3.67 -14.35
CA LEU A 81 -5.40 3.82 -15.65
C LEU A 81 -6.67 2.98 -15.74
N ILE A 82 -6.68 1.75 -15.20
CA ILE A 82 -7.90 0.93 -15.10
C ILE A 82 -8.94 1.66 -14.23
N GLY A 83 -8.53 2.20 -13.07
CA GLY A 83 -9.43 2.99 -12.21
C GLY A 83 -10.01 4.21 -12.93
N ALA A 84 -9.18 4.98 -13.65
CA ALA A 84 -9.64 6.10 -14.45
C ALA A 84 -10.60 5.68 -15.58
N PHE A 85 -10.36 4.54 -16.21
CA PHE A 85 -11.26 3.93 -17.19
C PHE A 85 -12.60 3.55 -16.60
N LEU A 86 -12.62 2.86 -15.47
CA LEU A 86 -13.85 2.47 -14.78
C LEU A 86 -14.65 3.71 -14.36
N TRP A 87 -13.98 4.74 -13.83
CA TRP A 87 -14.61 6.01 -13.47
C TRP A 87 -15.21 6.74 -14.68
N LYS A 88 -14.46 6.88 -15.78
CA LYS A 88 -14.94 7.55 -17.00
C LYS A 88 -16.12 6.85 -17.68
N ASN A 89 -16.27 5.55 -17.46
CA ASN A 89 -17.39 4.77 -17.99
C ASN A 89 -18.55 4.61 -16.99
N GLY A 90 -18.49 5.28 -15.83
CA GLY A 90 -19.56 5.25 -14.82
C GLY A 90 -19.67 3.94 -14.04
N TRP A 91 -18.63 3.10 -14.03
CA TRP A 91 -18.60 1.89 -13.20
C TRP A 91 -18.16 2.18 -11.77
N ILE A 92 -17.26 3.15 -11.61
CA ILE A 92 -16.88 3.71 -10.31
C ILE A 92 -17.46 5.12 -10.26
N GLU A 93 -18.16 5.45 -9.18
CA GLU A 93 -18.53 6.82 -8.88
C GLU A 93 -17.69 7.32 -7.70
N LEU A 94 -17.33 8.60 -7.73
CA LEU A 94 -16.53 9.21 -6.67
C LEU A 94 -17.42 10.05 -5.79
N GLY A 95 -17.46 9.73 -4.50
CA GLY A 95 -18.20 10.52 -3.53
C GLY A 95 -17.64 11.94 -3.42
N ASN A 96 -18.51 12.89 -3.08
CA ASN A 96 -18.15 14.31 -2.93
C ASN A 96 -18.26 14.80 -1.48
N THR A 97 -18.32 13.90 -0.49
CA THR A 97 -18.52 14.32 0.89
C THR A 97 -17.37 15.19 1.40
N GLN A 98 -17.74 16.26 2.09
CA GLN A 98 -16.82 17.18 2.76
C GLN A 98 -16.89 17.06 4.30
N SER A 99 -17.74 16.17 4.81
CA SER A 99 -17.88 15.97 6.25
C SER A 99 -16.64 15.26 6.77
N VAL A 100 -15.88 15.93 7.64
CA VAL A 100 -14.68 15.37 8.28
C VAL A 100 -14.98 14.05 8.97
N ILE A 101 -16.16 13.93 9.61
CA ILE A 101 -16.60 12.70 10.26
C ILE A 101 -16.82 11.59 9.23
N LYS A 102 -17.53 11.88 8.12
CA LYS A 102 -17.78 10.88 7.08
C LYS A 102 -16.48 10.45 6.39
N ILE A 103 -15.58 11.40 6.10
CA ILE A 103 -14.25 11.12 5.55
C ILE A 103 -13.47 10.21 6.50
N GLY A 104 -13.44 10.53 7.80
CA GLY A 104 -12.76 9.71 8.81
C GLY A 104 -13.31 8.29 8.87
N LEU A 105 -14.64 8.12 8.85
CA LEU A 105 -15.29 6.81 8.82
C LEU A 105 -14.97 6.04 7.53
N GLU A 106 -15.01 6.70 6.38
CA GLU A 106 -14.65 6.09 5.09
C GLU A 106 -13.19 5.61 5.07
N VAL A 107 -12.26 6.40 5.62
CA VAL A 107 -10.85 6.00 5.74
C VAL A 107 -10.70 4.78 6.67
N ILE A 108 -11.40 4.74 7.80
CA ILE A 108 -11.39 3.58 8.71
C ILE A 108 -11.93 2.34 8.00
N VAL A 109 -13.04 2.47 7.27
CA VAL A 109 -13.63 1.37 6.49
C VAL A 109 -12.65 0.87 5.42
N LEU A 110 -12.03 1.78 4.67
CA LEU A 110 -11.01 1.43 3.67
C LEU A 110 -9.85 0.68 4.31
N LEU A 111 -9.33 1.16 5.44
CA LEU A 111 -8.24 0.50 6.16
C LEU A 111 -8.63 -0.93 6.58
N LEU A 112 -9.79 -1.12 7.20
CA LEU A 112 -10.21 -2.45 7.70
C LEU A 112 -10.50 -3.44 6.57
N LEU A 113 -11.17 -3.00 5.50
CA LEU A 113 -11.49 -3.86 4.36
C LEU A 113 -10.25 -4.20 3.55
N MET A 114 -9.38 -3.21 3.33
CA MET A 114 -8.11 -3.47 2.66
C MET A 114 -7.20 -4.35 3.51
N ASP A 115 -7.13 -4.17 4.83
CA ASP A 115 -6.37 -5.07 5.70
C ASP A 115 -6.84 -6.52 5.59
N LEU A 116 -8.17 -6.73 5.52
CA LEU A 116 -8.77 -8.05 5.35
C LEU A 116 -8.40 -8.67 3.99
N PHE A 117 -8.52 -7.89 2.91
CA PHE A 117 -8.17 -8.35 1.57
C PHE A 117 -6.67 -8.65 1.43
N MET A 118 -5.83 -7.76 1.99
CA MET A 118 -4.38 -7.95 2.07
C MET A 118 -4.04 -9.21 2.84
N TYR A 119 -4.66 -9.45 3.99
CA TYR A 119 -4.43 -10.67 4.78
C TYR A 119 -4.67 -11.94 3.95
N PHE A 120 -5.83 -12.06 3.31
CA PHE A 120 -6.13 -13.26 2.51
C PHE A 120 -5.26 -13.39 1.28
N PHE A 121 -4.96 -12.27 0.61
CA PHE A 121 -4.09 -12.29 -0.56
C PHE A 121 -2.66 -12.67 -0.19
N HIS A 122 -2.15 -12.11 0.90
CA HIS A 122 -0.81 -12.41 1.39
C HIS A 122 -0.71 -13.86 1.84
N TYR A 123 -1.70 -14.35 2.60
CA TYR A 123 -1.81 -15.78 2.93
C TYR A 123 -1.82 -16.66 1.67
N ALA A 124 -2.59 -16.29 0.64
CA ALA A 124 -2.63 -17.01 -0.62
C ALA A 124 -1.29 -16.95 -1.39
N ALA A 125 -0.58 -15.82 -1.32
CA ALA A 125 0.74 -15.64 -1.90
C ALA A 125 1.78 -16.57 -1.28
N HIS A 126 1.57 -16.99 -0.03
CA HIS A 126 2.40 -17.96 0.70
C HIS A 126 2.04 -19.43 0.46
N LEU A 127 1.01 -19.72 -0.33
CA LEU A 127 0.73 -21.10 -0.73
C LEU A 127 1.91 -21.65 -1.56
N PRO A 128 2.36 -22.90 -1.35
CA PRO A 128 3.66 -23.37 -1.85
C PRO A 128 3.93 -23.17 -3.35
N PHE A 129 2.91 -23.27 -4.19
CA PHE A 129 3.02 -23.04 -5.64
C PHE A 129 3.08 -21.54 -5.96
N VAL A 130 2.23 -20.75 -5.33
CA VAL A 130 2.14 -19.30 -5.55
C VAL A 130 3.41 -18.61 -5.04
N TYR A 131 3.87 -18.99 -3.86
CA TYR A 131 5.08 -18.46 -3.24
C TYR A 131 6.28 -18.54 -4.17
N LYS A 132 6.56 -19.75 -4.70
CA LYS A 132 7.69 -19.98 -5.59
C LYS A 132 7.61 -19.17 -6.89
N MET A 133 6.39 -18.86 -7.32
CA MET A 133 6.15 -18.18 -8.60
C MET A 133 6.22 -16.65 -8.46
N ILE A 134 5.65 -16.09 -7.38
CA ILE A 134 5.45 -14.63 -7.28
C ILE A 134 6.04 -14.03 -6.01
N HIS A 135 5.93 -14.68 -4.84
CA HIS A 135 6.24 -14.01 -3.57
C HIS A 135 7.66 -14.29 -3.03
N GLY A 136 8.31 -15.37 -3.48
CA GLY A 136 9.62 -15.78 -2.98
C GLY A 136 10.72 -14.74 -3.19
N LYS A 137 10.66 -13.98 -4.30
CA LYS A 137 11.63 -12.88 -4.56
C LYS A 137 11.53 -11.77 -3.51
N HIS A 138 10.32 -11.47 -3.04
CA HIS A 138 10.10 -10.49 -1.98
C HIS A 138 10.74 -10.97 -0.66
N HIS A 139 10.62 -12.27 -0.35
CA HIS A 139 11.17 -12.88 0.87
C HIS A 139 12.70 -13.09 0.86
N GLU A 140 13.38 -12.83 -0.27
CA GLU A 140 14.85 -12.68 -0.26
C GLU A 140 15.29 -11.48 0.61
N HIS A 141 14.39 -10.50 0.82
CA HIS A 141 14.61 -9.28 1.61
C HIS A 141 14.36 -9.47 3.12
N VAL A 142 14.91 -10.52 3.72
CA VAL A 142 14.78 -10.78 5.18
C VAL A 142 15.19 -9.58 6.04
N SER A 143 16.28 -8.91 5.66
CA SER A 143 16.59 -7.55 6.12
C SER A 143 16.09 -6.56 5.09
N THR A 144 14.90 -6.01 5.29
CA THR A 144 14.30 -5.07 4.36
C THR A 144 15.14 -3.79 4.21
N ASN A 145 15.00 -3.13 3.06
CA ASN A 145 15.68 -1.90 2.68
C ASN A 145 14.71 -0.93 1.97
N TYR A 146 15.20 0.24 1.57
CA TYR A 146 14.39 1.31 0.98
C TYR A 146 13.67 0.97 -0.32
N LEU A 147 14.00 -0.15 -0.99
CA LEU A 147 13.28 -0.65 -2.15
C LEU A 147 12.31 -1.78 -1.85
N SER A 148 12.42 -2.44 -0.69
CA SER A 148 11.78 -3.75 -0.45
C SER A 148 10.25 -3.72 -0.57
N LEU A 149 9.61 -2.59 -0.22
CA LEU A 149 8.17 -2.39 -0.44
C LEU A 149 7.75 -2.50 -1.92
N PHE A 150 8.64 -2.13 -2.85
CA PHE A 150 8.38 -2.11 -4.28
C PHE A 150 8.99 -3.31 -5.02
N VAL A 151 9.78 -4.15 -4.35
CA VAL A 151 10.30 -5.41 -4.92
C VAL A 151 9.20 -6.46 -4.77
N LEU A 152 8.26 -6.44 -5.72
CA LEU A 152 7.10 -7.30 -5.80
C LEU A 152 6.93 -7.84 -7.21
N HIS A 153 6.43 -9.06 -7.35
CA HIS A 153 6.10 -9.60 -8.65
C HIS A 153 4.90 -8.81 -9.26
N PRO A 154 4.85 -8.62 -10.59
CA PRO A 154 3.79 -7.86 -11.25
C PRO A 154 2.36 -8.26 -10.87
N PHE A 155 2.10 -9.55 -10.74
CA PHE A 155 0.79 -10.07 -10.31
C PHE A 155 0.42 -9.68 -8.89
N GLU A 156 1.40 -9.52 -8.00
CA GLU A 156 1.16 -9.04 -6.64
C GLU A 156 0.77 -7.56 -6.67
N THR A 157 1.58 -6.74 -7.35
CA THR A 157 1.33 -5.31 -7.51
C THR A 157 -0.04 -5.04 -8.14
N ILE A 158 -0.38 -5.71 -9.23
CA ILE A 158 -1.68 -5.58 -9.89
C ILE A 158 -2.79 -6.12 -8.97
N GLY A 159 -2.58 -7.24 -8.29
CA GLY A 159 -3.55 -7.83 -7.36
C GLY A 159 -3.93 -6.87 -6.23
N PHE A 160 -2.94 -6.27 -5.56
CA PHE A 160 -3.16 -5.26 -4.53
C PHE A 160 -3.93 -4.04 -5.07
N GLY A 161 -3.57 -3.59 -6.27
CA GLY A 161 -4.27 -2.52 -6.96
C GLY A 161 -5.74 -2.84 -7.26
N LEU A 162 -6.03 -4.07 -7.71
CA LEU A 162 -7.38 -4.51 -8.05
C LEU A 162 -8.28 -4.63 -6.82
N MET A 163 -7.75 -4.98 -5.64
CA MET A 163 -8.53 -4.97 -4.39
C MET A 163 -9.14 -3.59 -4.11
N MET A 164 -8.34 -2.54 -4.29
CA MET A 164 -8.83 -1.17 -4.12
C MET A 164 -9.92 -0.87 -5.15
N LEU A 165 -9.73 -1.25 -6.41
CA LEU A 165 -10.75 -1.04 -7.44
C LEU A 165 -12.05 -1.81 -7.16
N VAL A 166 -11.97 -3.03 -6.59
CA VAL A 166 -13.16 -3.77 -6.15
C VAL A 166 -13.93 -3.00 -5.09
N LEU A 167 -13.27 -2.40 -4.10
CA LEU A 167 -13.95 -1.57 -3.10
C LEU A 167 -14.61 -0.33 -3.72
N LEU A 168 -13.93 0.32 -4.67
CA LEU A 168 -14.46 1.48 -5.38
C LEU A 168 -15.65 1.15 -6.31
N LEU A 169 -15.75 -0.09 -6.79
CA LEU A 169 -16.92 -0.57 -7.54
C LEU A 169 -18.12 -0.84 -6.62
N CYS A 170 -17.89 -1.10 -5.33
CA CYS A 170 -18.94 -1.44 -4.38
C CYS A 170 -19.48 -0.24 -3.61
N TYR A 171 -18.71 0.85 -3.50
CA TYR A 171 -19.11 2.04 -2.74
C TYR A 171 -18.41 3.31 -3.25
N ASP A 172 -19.17 4.41 -3.28
CA ASP A 172 -18.72 5.71 -3.78
C ASP A 172 -17.92 6.47 -2.72
N PHE A 173 -16.72 5.98 -2.42
CA PHE A 173 -15.81 6.63 -1.48
C PHE A 173 -15.46 8.04 -1.94
N SER A 174 -15.34 8.98 -1.00
CA SER A 174 -14.93 10.33 -1.38
C SER A 174 -13.49 10.34 -1.88
N VAL A 175 -13.20 11.21 -2.85
CA VAL A 175 -11.84 11.37 -3.39
C VAL A 175 -10.84 11.73 -2.30
N ILE A 176 -11.28 12.48 -1.29
CA ILE A 176 -10.47 12.86 -0.14
C ILE A 176 -10.16 11.62 0.71
N SER A 177 -11.17 10.79 1.00
CA SER A 177 -11.00 9.53 1.74
C SER A 177 -10.05 8.58 1.03
N ILE A 178 -10.22 8.40 -0.28
CA ILE A 178 -9.36 7.56 -1.14
C ILE A 178 -7.91 8.08 -1.08
N SER A 179 -7.71 9.37 -1.26
CA SER A 179 -6.38 9.99 -1.26
C SER A 179 -5.68 9.85 0.09
N ILE A 180 -6.40 10.09 1.19
CA ILE A 180 -5.89 9.91 2.55
C ILE A 180 -5.51 8.44 2.77
N TYR A 181 -6.39 7.51 2.43
CA TYR A 181 -6.12 6.07 2.55
C TYR A 181 -4.88 5.66 1.75
N LEU A 182 -4.75 6.06 0.48
CA LEU A 182 -3.59 5.70 -0.36
C LEU A 182 -2.28 6.24 0.24
N PHE A 183 -2.32 7.44 0.83
CA PHE A 183 -1.15 8.01 1.49
C PHE A 183 -0.80 7.29 2.80
N ILE A 184 -1.81 6.95 3.61
CA ILE A 184 -1.63 6.11 4.80
C ILE A 184 -1.06 4.75 4.40
N ASN A 185 -1.60 4.11 3.35
CA ASN A 185 -1.13 2.83 2.84
C ASN A 185 0.37 2.86 2.49
N LEU A 186 0.80 3.89 1.76
CA LEU A 186 2.20 4.06 1.40
C LEU A 186 3.10 4.28 2.63
N ILE A 187 2.69 5.17 3.53
CA ILE A 187 3.45 5.45 4.76
C ILE A 187 3.56 4.18 5.59
N TRP A 188 2.45 3.49 5.82
CA TRP A 188 2.40 2.30 6.65
C TRP A 188 3.19 1.14 6.05
N GLY A 189 3.06 0.92 4.74
CA GLY A 189 3.87 -0.07 4.02
C GLY A 189 5.37 0.23 4.10
N THR A 190 5.75 1.51 4.01
CA THR A 190 7.14 1.94 4.16
C THR A 190 7.64 1.67 5.57
N ILE A 191 6.85 2.01 6.60
CA ILE A 191 7.19 1.77 8.01
C ILE A 191 7.28 0.26 8.29
N GLY A 192 6.38 -0.55 7.74
CA GLY A 192 6.39 -2.00 7.88
C GLY A 192 7.67 -2.65 7.34
N HIS A 193 8.29 -2.05 6.32
CA HIS A 193 9.54 -2.53 5.70
C HIS A 193 10.79 -1.82 6.21
N LEU A 194 10.75 -1.09 7.32
CA LEU A 194 11.98 -0.57 7.93
C LEU A 194 12.83 -1.70 8.53
N ASN A 195 14.15 -1.56 8.52
CA ASN A 195 15.03 -2.44 9.32
C ASN A 195 15.17 -1.97 10.78
N ARG A 196 14.40 -0.96 11.22
CA ARG A 196 14.43 -0.41 12.58
C ARG A 196 13.01 -0.21 13.07
N GLU A 197 12.72 -0.74 14.26
CA GLU A 197 11.39 -0.58 14.85
C GLU A 197 11.11 0.88 15.20
N PHE A 198 10.20 1.53 14.48
CA PHE A 198 9.80 2.90 14.77
C PHE A 198 8.90 2.98 16.02
N PHE A 199 8.00 2.02 16.21
CA PHE A 199 6.98 2.03 17.25
C PHE A 199 7.50 1.63 18.65
N PRO A 200 6.89 2.14 19.73
CA PRO A 200 7.19 1.66 21.09
C PRO A 200 6.82 0.18 21.26
N ALA A 201 7.53 -0.56 22.12
CA ALA A 201 7.30 -1.99 22.34
C ALA A 201 5.88 -2.36 22.84
N TRP A 202 5.12 -1.40 23.38
CA TRP A 202 3.74 -1.65 23.79
C TRP A 202 2.75 -1.73 22.63
N SER A 203 3.13 -1.23 21.44
CA SER A 203 2.25 -1.20 20.25
C SER A 203 1.86 -2.60 19.76
N ASP A 204 2.74 -3.59 19.93
CA ASP A 204 2.48 -5.01 19.63
C ASP A 204 1.24 -5.56 20.39
N LYS A 205 0.85 -4.92 21.51
CA LYS A 205 -0.32 -5.30 22.31
C LYS A 205 -1.65 -4.75 21.79
N PHE A 206 -1.63 -3.77 20.89
CA PHE A 206 -2.82 -3.04 20.42
C PHE A 206 -3.24 -3.43 19.00
N PHE A 207 -2.98 -4.68 18.61
CA PHE A 207 -3.34 -5.20 17.29
C PHE A 207 -2.68 -4.45 16.13
N VAL A 208 -1.62 -3.66 16.36
CA VAL A 208 -0.98 -2.85 15.32
C VAL A 208 0.02 -3.70 14.53
N GLY A 209 -0.01 -3.60 13.20
CA GLY A 209 1.01 -4.14 12.30
C GLY A 209 2.23 -3.23 12.32
N THR A 210 3.18 -3.53 13.20
CA THR A 210 4.42 -2.77 13.39
C THR A 210 5.51 -3.18 12.40
N THR A 211 6.63 -2.47 12.39
CA THR A 211 7.83 -2.87 11.64
C THR A 211 8.28 -4.27 12.08
N ARG A 212 8.33 -4.52 13.40
CA ARG A 212 8.70 -5.81 13.95
C ARG A 212 7.72 -6.92 13.56
N PHE A 213 6.43 -6.63 13.53
CA PHE A 213 5.41 -7.59 13.12
C PHE A 213 5.68 -8.13 11.70
N HIS A 214 5.91 -7.23 10.74
CA HIS A 214 6.23 -7.62 9.36
C HIS A 214 7.64 -8.18 9.22
N ASN A 215 8.63 -7.67 9.96
CA ASN A 215 9.97 -8.26 9.96
C ASN A 215 9.96 -9.71 10.50
N GLN A 216 9.15 -10.01 11.51
CA GLN A 216 8.95 -11.38 12.00
C GLN A 216 8.29 -12.28 10.96
N HIS A 217 7.42 -11.74 10.10
CA HIS A 217 6.86 -12.46 8.96
C HIS A 217 7.95 -12.84 7.95
N HIS A 218 8.87 -11.92 7.62
CA HIS A 218 10.03 -12.22 6.76
C HIS A 218 11.00 -13.26 7.36
N LEU A 219 10.96 -13.47 8.68
CA LEU A 219 11.72 -14.54 9.36
C LEU A 219 10.96 -15.87 9.46
N ASP A 220 9.63 -15.81 9.51
CA ASP A 220 8.73 -16.95 9.59
C ASP A 220 7.53 -16.70 8.68
N GLU A 221 7.70 -17.08 7.42
CA GLU A 221 6.74 -16.89 6.33
C GLU A 221 5.37 -17.56 6.56
N THR A 222 5.23 -18.35 7.63
CA THR A 222 3.97 -19.04 8.00
C THR A 222 3.08 -18.24 8.96
N LYS A 223 3.53 -17.05 9.40
CA LYS A 223 2.88 -16.23 10.44
C LYS A 223 2.80 -14.76 10.05
N ASN A 224 1.92 -13.99 10.70
CA ASN A 224 1.83 -12.53 10.59
C ASN A 224 1.57 -12.01 9.15
N PHE A 225 0.48 -12.44 8.53
CA PHE A 225 0.10 -12.07 7.16
C PHE A 225 -0.58 -10.71 7.03
N GLY A 226 -1.12 -10.16 8.12
CA GLY A 226 -1.76 -8.84 8.14
C GLY A 226 -0.82 -7.71 7.73
N PHE A 227 -1.38 -6.54 7.41
CA PHE A 227 -0.60 -5.42 6.91
C PHE A 227 -0.63 -4.22 7.86
N TYR A 228 -1.82 -3.71 8.17
CA TYR A 228 -2.01 -2.62 9.13
C TYR A 228 -2.25 -3.12 10.53
N THR A 229 -2.87 -4.30 10.66
CA THR A 229 -3.26 -4.86 11.95
C THR A 229 -2.93 -6.35 12.06
N SER A 230 -2.84 -6.84 13.30
CA SER A 230 -2.77 -8.28 13.62
C SER A 230 -4.13 -8.87 13.97
N ILE A 231 -5.24 -8.16 13.69
CA ILE A 231 -6.60 -8.62 14.02
C ILE A 231 -6.88 -9.95 13.34
N TRP A 232 -6.65 -10.03 12.03
CA TRP A 232 -6.91 -11.21 11.21
C TRP A 232 -6.00 -12.37 11.59
N ASP A 233 -4.71 -12.10 11.84
CA ASP A 233 -3.78 -13.12 12.28
C ASP A 233 -4.17 -13.77 13.61
N ARG A 234 -4.67 -12.97 14.55
CA ARG A 234 -5.16 -13.49 15.82
C ARG A 234 -6.46 -14.25 15.66
N LEU A 235 -7.36 -13.78 14.79
CA LEU A 235 -8.63 -14.43 14.50
C LEU A 235 -8.44 -15.81 13.84
N PHE A 236 -7.49 -15.92 12.91
CA PHE A 236 -7.23 -17.14 12.15
C PHE A 236 -6.06 -17.99 12.69
N GLY A 237 -5.42 -17.58 13.80
CA GLY A 237 -4.38 -18.36 14.46
C GLY A 237 -3.00 -18.33 13.77
N THR A 238 -2.73 -17.30 12.98
CA THR A 238 -1.45 -17.08 12.29
C THR A 238 -0.58 -16.01 12.96
N TYR A 239 -0.99 -15.46 14.11
CA TYR A 239 -0.19 -14.50 14.88
C TYR A 239 1.02 -15.15 15.59
N LYS A 240 2.13 -14.41 15.67
CA LYS A 240 3.36 -14.79 16.39
C LYS A 240 3.86 -13.67 17.29
#